data_AF-A0A7K0KF33-F1
#
_entry.id   AF-A0A7K0KF33-F1
#
_cell.length_a   1.000
_cell.length_b   1.000
_cell.length_c   1.000
_cell.angle_alpha   90.00
_cell.angle_beta   90.00
_cell.angle_gamma   90.00
#
_symmetry.space_group_name_H-M   'P 1'
#
loop_
_entity.id
_entity.type
_entity.pdbx_description
1 polymer ?
#
loop_
_entity_poly.entity_id
_entity_poly.type
_entity_poly.pdbx_seq_one_letter_code
_entity_poly.pdbx_strand_id
1 'polypeptide(L)' 'MEQTLDNISAANGKEAIAAYRERIVAAICLVKDKDGNTRYTEEQARGLSEELSDEDLAFGMDYNTPEEVAELLVDSGLD' A
#
# COMPACT_ATOMS: atom_id res chain seq x y z
N MET A 1 -19.89 15.46 -28.99
CA MET A 1 -18.68 15.71 -28.17
C MET A 1 -19.15 15.58 -26.75
N GLU A 2 -18.91 14.45 -26.07
CA GLU A 2 -19.18 14.28 -24.63
C GLU A 2 -18.72 12.88 -24.21
N GLN A 3 -17.42 12.63 -24.33
CA GLN A 3 -16.74 11.48 -23.71
C GLN A 3 -15.30 11.92 -23.49
N THR A 4 -14.95 12.52 -22.36
CA THR A 4 -13.53 12.80 -22.04
C THR A 4 -13.21 13.18 -20.59
N LEU A 5 -14.18 13.37 -19.69
CA LEU A 5 -13.86 13.74 -18.29
C LEU A 5 -13.93 12.55 -17.31
N ASP A 6 -14.86 11.62 -17.48
CA ASP A 6 -14.98 10.47 -16.57
C ASP A 6 -13.78 9.53 -16.62
N ASN A 7 -13.12 9.43 -17.78
CA ASN A 7 -12.02 8.48 -18.00
C ASN A 7 -10.68 8.95 -17.38
N ILE A 8 -10.53 10.25 -17.11
CA ILE A 8 -9.31 10.82 -16.49
C ILE A 8 -9.38 10.64 -14.97
N SER A 9 -10.56 10.76 -14.37
CA SER A 9 -10.73 10.59 -12.91
C SER A 9 -10.53 9.14 -12.46
N ALA A 10 -10.98 8.16 -13.25
CA ALA A 10 -10.83 6.74 -12.92
C ALA A 10 -9.39 6.21 -13.16
N ALA A 11 -8.71 6.70 -14.20
CA ALA A 11 -7.30 6.37 -14.45
C ALA A 11 -6.40 6.91 -13.33
N ASN A 12 -6.60 8.18 -12.94
CA ASN A 12 -5.88 8.78 -11.82
C ASN A 12 -6.13 8.06 -10.49
N GLY A 13 -7.35 7.54 -10.26
CA GLY A 13 -7.66 6.76 -9.06
C GLY A 13 -6.89 5.44 -8.99
N LYS A 14 -6.90 4.66 -10.08
CA LYS A 14 -6.12 3.40 -10.13
C LYS A 14 -4.62 3.63 -10.04
N GLU A 15 -4.10 4.66 -10.70
CA GLU A 15 -2.67 5.02 -10.61
C GLU A 15 -2.30 5.49 -9.20
N ALA A 16 -3.18 6.24 -8.53
CA ALA A 16 -2.98 6.66 -7.14
C ALA A 16 -2.98 5.47 -6.17
N ILE A 17 -3.91 4.52 -6.33
CA ILE A 17 -3.96 3.29 -5.51
C ILE A 17 -2.71 2.44 -5.75
N ALA A 18 -2.29 2.26 -7.00
CA ALA A 18 -1.07 1.53 -7.32
C ALA A 18 0.17 2.18 -6.69
N ALA A 19 0.29 3.51 -6.80
CA ALA A 19 1.39 4.26 -6.16
C ALA A 19 1.32 4.18 -4.63
N TYR A 20 0.12 4.19 -4.04
CA TYR A 20 -0.08 4.03 -2.61
C TYR A 20 0.37 2.64 -2.14
N ARG A 21 0.00 1.58 -2.88
CA ARG A 21 0.44 0.20 -2.64
C ARG A 21 1.95 0.06 -2.71
N GLU A 22 2.59 0.63 -3.73
CA GLU A 22 4.06 0.59 -3.85
C GLU A 22 4.76 1.29 -2.67
N ARG A 23 4.18 2.38 -2.16
CA ARG A 23 4.70 3.08 -0.97
C ARG A 23 4.53 2.25 0.30
N ILE A 24 3.42 1.51 0.44
CA ILE A 24 3.25 0.54 1.53
C ILE A 24 4.34 -0.52 1.46
N VAL A 25 4.56 -1.14 0.30
CA VAL A 25 5.61 -2.17 0.11
C VAL A 25 6.98 -1.63 0.48
N ALA A 26 7.32 -0.41 0.01
CA ALA A 26 8.58 0.24 0.35
C ALA A 26 8.71 0.50 1.87
N ALA A 27 7.64 0.95 2.52
CA ALA A 27 7.63 1.19 3.96
C ALA A 27 7.80 -0.12 4.75
N ILE A 28 7.13 -1.21 4.36
CA ILE A 28 7.30 -2.54 4.97
C ILE A 28 8.75 -3.01 4.84
N CYS A 29 9.38 -2.85 3.67
CA CYS A 29 10.79 -3.19 3.46
C CYS A 29 11.76 -2.37 4.32
N LEU A 30 11.37 -1.17 4.74
CA LEU A 30 12.18 -0.33 5.63
C LEU A 30 12.04 -0.73 7.10
N VAL A 31 11.03 -1.54 7.45
CA VAL A 31 10.84 -2.01 8.83
C VAL A 31 12.00 -2.93 9.22
N LYS A 32 12.67 -2.53 10.31
CA LYS A 32 13.76 -3.29 10.91
C LYS A 32 13.30 -4.00 12.15
N ASP A 33 13.76 -5.22 12.31
CA ASP A 33 13.64 -5.98 13.56
C ASP A 33 14.54 -5.38 14.67
N LYS A 34 14.36 -5.82 15.91
CA LYS A 34 15.18 -5.47 17.09
C LYS A 34 16.68 -5.68 16.88
N ASP A 35 17.07 -6.59 15.99
CA ASP A 35 18.45 -6.86 15.62
C ASP A 35 18.97 -5.96 14.48
N GLY A 36 18.15 -5.03 13.97
CA GLY A 36 18.50 -4.06 12.94
C GLY A 36 18.45 -4.59 11.50
N ASN A 37 18.01 -5.84 11.32
CA ASN A 37 17.83 -6.49 10.02
C ASN A 37 16.46 -6.14 9.42
N THR A 38 16.36 -6.08 8.10
CA THR A 38 15.07 -5.96 7.40
C THR A 38 14.18 -7.14 7.76
N ARG A 39 13.01 -6.86 8.34
CA ARG A 39 12.08 -7.88 8.83
C ARG A 39 11.37 -8.59 7.68
N TYR A 40 11.17 -7.90 6.56
CA TYR A 40 10.51 -8.41 5.36
C TYR A 40 11.40 -8.23 4.14
N THR A 41 11.37 -9.22 3.25
CA THR A 41 11.87 -9.06 1.88
C THR A 41 10.84 -8.33 1.02
N GLU A 42 11.25 -7.85 -0.15
CA GLU A 42 10.34 -7.23 -1.12
C GLU A 42 9.18 -8.15 -1.50
N GLU A 43 9.42 -9.45 -1.65
CA GLU A 43 8.39 -10.44 -1.96
C GLU A 43 7.36 -10.57 -0.83
N GLN A 44 7.82 -10.59 0.43
CA GLN A 44 6.94 -10.65 1.60
C GLN A 44 6.16 -9.35 1.78
N ALA A 45 6.81 -8.19 1.62
CA ALA A 45 6.17 -6.88 1.69
C ALA A 45 5.08 -6.73 0.62
N ARG A 46 5.35 -7.23 -0.59
CA ARG A 46 4.37 -7.28 -1.67
C ARG A 46 3.20 -8.18 -1.32
N GLY A 47 3.46 -9.38 -0.82
CA GLY A 47 2.42 -10.31 -0.36
C GLY A 47 1.51 -9.71 0.72
N LEU A 48 2.07 -9.01 1.71
CA LEU A 48 1.30 -8.30 2.73
C LEU A 48 0.46 -7.17 2.12
N SER A 49 1.04 -6.39 1.19
CA SER A 49 0.27 -5.36 0.52
C SER A 49 -0.91 -5.94 -0.25
N GLU A 50 -0.73 -7.12 -0.88
CA GLU A 50 -1.74 -7.83 -1.66
C GLU A 50 -2.91 -8.39 -0.81
N GLU A 51 -2.77 -8.43 0.53
CA GLU A 51 -3.91 -8.73 1.42
C GLU A 51 -4.97 -7.63 1.42
N LEU A 52 -4.58 -6.39 1.08
CA LEU A 52 -5.51 -5.27 0.91
C LEU A 52 -5.97 -5.18 -0.53
N SER A 53 -7.29 -5.11 -0.73
CA SER A 53 -7.87 -4.89 -2.05
C SER A 53 -7.70 -3.43 -2.49
N ASP A 54 -7.80 -3.16 -3.79
CA ASP A 54 -7.74 -1.79 -4.30
C ASP A 54 -8.83 -0.89 -3.68
N GLU A 55 -10.00 -1.45 -3.34
CA GLU A 55 -11.09 -0.76 -2.64
C GLU A 55 -10.71 -0.41 -1.19
N ASP A 56 -10.07 -1.33 -0.47
CA ASP A 56 -9.59 -1.09 0.89
C ASP A 56 -8.49 -0.01 0.91
N LEU A 57 -7.59 -0.04 -0.07
CA LEU A 57 -6.56 0.98 -0.23
C LEU A 57 -7.15 2.34 -0.61
N ALA A 58 -8.15 2.36 -1.51
CA ALA A 58 -8.84 3.59 -1.90
C ALA A 58 -9.57 4.24 -0.73
N PHE A 59 -10.18 3.45 0.15
CA PHE A 59 -10.77 3.96 1.38
C PHE A 59 -9.68 4.36 2.39
N GLY A 60 -8.67 3.51 2.58
CA GLY A 60 -7.60 3.69 3.55
C GLY A 60 -6.74 4.93 3.30
N MET A 61 -6.51 5.30 2.04
CA MET A 61 -5.66 6.45 1.67
C MET A 61 -6.24 7.82 2.06
N ASP A 62 -7.56 7.92 2.31
CA ASP A 62 -8.18 9.15 2.83
C ASP A 62 -7.97 9.33 4.33
N TYR A 63 -7.65 8.25 5.06
CA TYR A 63 -7.56 8.24 6.53
C TYR A 63 -6.17 7.92 7.07
N ASN A 64 -5.37 7.17 6.32
CA ASN A 64 -4.07 6.68 6.75
C ASN A 64 -3.02 6.98 5.69
N THR A 65 -1.79 7.18 6.15
CA THR A 65 -0.61 7.22 5.29
C THR A 65 -0.16 5.81 4.90
N PRO A 66 0.57 5.63 3.78
CA PRO A 66 1.07 4.31 3.41
C PRO A 66 2.04 3.73 4.44
N GLU A 67 2.72 4.58 5.22
CA GLU A 67 3.59 4.19 6.32
C GLU A 67 2.78 3.61 7.49
N GLU A 68 1.70 4.26 7.90
CA GLU A 68 0.80 3.75 8.94
C GLU A 68 0.17 2.41 8.53
N VAL A 69 -0.29 2.29 7.29
CA VAL A 69 -0.84 1.03 6.78
C VAL A 69 0.23 -0.07 6.75
N ALA A 70 1.46 0.26 6.36
CA ALA A 70 2.59 -0.67 6.43
C ALA A 70 2.85 -1.15 7.86
N GLU A 71 2.87 -0.25 8.84
CA GLU A 71 3.02 -0.62 10.25
C GLU A 71 1.87 -1.53 10.72
N LEU A 72 0.63 -1.22 10.36
CA LEU A 72 -0.53 -2.06 10.68
C LEU A 72 -0.43 -3.45 10.04
N LEU A 73 -0.01 -3.55 8.79
CA LEU A 73 0.17 -4.84 8.09
C LEU A 73 1.28 -5.68 8.73
N VAL A 74 2.36 -5.03 9.15
CA VAL A 74 3.46 -5.69 9.85
C VAL A 74 3.04 -6.15 11.25
N ASP A 75 2.25 -5.35 11.95
CA ASP A 75 1.70 -5.69 13.27
C ASP A 75 0.62 -6.80 13.16
N SER A 76 -0.21 -6.79 12.11
CA SER A 76 -1.20 -7.84 11.87
C SER A 76 -0.58 -9.15 11.37
N GLY A 77 0.55 -9.07 10.67
CA GLY A 77 1.36 -10.22 10.23
C GLY A 77 2.23 -10.82 11.35
N LEU A 78 1.88 -10.58 12.62
CA LEU A 78 2.49 -11.22 13.79
C LEU A 78 2.17 -12.73 13.80
N ASP A 79 3.14 -13.53 13.37
CA ASP A 79 3.34 -14.92 13.82
C ASP A 79 3.44 -15.01 15.36
#